data_AF-A0A812NFQ5-F1
#
_entry.id   AF-A0A812NFQ5-F1
#
_cell.length_a   1.000
_cell.length_b   1.000
_cell.length_c   1.000
_cell.angle_alpha   90.00
_cell.angle_beta   90.00
_cell.angle_gamma   90.00
#
_symmetry.space_group_name_H-M   'P 1'
#
loop_
_entity.id
_entity.type
_entity.pdbx_description
1 polymer ?
#
loop_
_entity_poly.entity_id
_entity_poly.type
_entity_poly.pdbx_seq_one_letter_code
_entity_poly.pdbx_strand_id
1 'polypeptide(L)'
;MLSLVALVLAPGLAQEAVLQVPFAYSQDDLGNQEAAMTYFETRYYNNENRWSLGQKDLADAVAMARLAFQEQSLALGAAQVLYLYAWFTRAGDIMRDNIVLSAQLFEISINYAGCSRDLPTEYWLQLGCDIRFGQPAILYAWLQETEPSGSAVTSIYRERATQLLEYLKTVPRFADAGKTWTSPWDMNFNQLRYPDIPAKPIWNASKVPLAVFLEENYGTFRSELEGIINAVDVEDGYEAIRRADVSVESLSTPGGWDAIRIVRYGNWNEAFCSFAPKTCALLKTRKELVNCPYVNTNYYKLFP
;
A
#
# COMPACT_ATOMS: atom_id res chain seq x y z
N MET A 1 -27.08 1.43 18.28
CA MET A 1 -26.88 0.15 19.00
C MET A 1 -26.42 -0.86 17.97
N LEU A 2 -25.11 -1.07 17.83
CA LEU A 2 -24.51 -1.95 16.82
C LEU A 2 -24.16 -3.27 17.50
N SER A 3 -24.76 -4.36 17.02
CA SER A 3 -24.49 -5.71 17.51
C SER A 3 -23.18 -6.20 16.90
N LEU A 4 -22.14 -6.34 17.73
CA LEU A 4 -20.89 -6.99 17.38
C LEU A 4 -21.21 -8.48 17.11
N VAL A 5 -21.24 -8.90 15.84
CA VAL A 5 -21.24 -10.33 15.52
C VAL A 5 -19.78 -10.77 15.57
N ALA A 6 -19.33 -11.18 16.76
CA ALA A 6 -18.08 -11.89 16.92
C ALA A 6 -18.20 -13.25 16.20
N LEU A 7 -17.44 -13.44 15.12
CA LEU A 7 -17.27 -14.77 14.54
C LEU A 7 -16.52 -15.62 15.57
N VAL A 8 -17.21 -16.63 16.11
CA VAL A 8 -16.69 -17.53 17.14
C VAL A 8 -15.56 -18.38 16.54
N LEU A 9 -14.32 -18.12 16.96
CA LEU A 9 -13.19 -19.03 16.77
C LEU A 9 -13.43 -20.29 17.59
N ALA A 10 -13.32 -21.47 16.96
CA ALA A 10 -13.57 -22.77 17.58
C ALA A 10 -12.67 -23.02 18.82
N PRO A 11 -13.18 -23.65 19.90
CA PRO A 11 -12.41 -23.89 21.11
C PRO A 11 -11.62 -25.20 20.96
N GLY A 12 -10.37 -25.09 20.54
CA GLY A 12 -9.43 -26.21 20.50
C GLY A 12 -8.16 -25.85 21.27
N LEU A 13 -8.07 -26.32 22.53
CA LEU A 13 -6.87 -26.46 23.36
C LEU A 13 -5.66 -25.57 22.96
N ALA A 14 -5.73 -24.28 23.27
CA ALA A 14 -4.55 -23.43 23.29
C ALA A 14 -4.35 -22.99 24.73
N GLN A 15 -3.26 -23.47 25.34
CA GLN A 15 -2.58 -22.74 26.40
C GLN A 15 -2.57 -21.27 25.98
N GLU A 16 -3.12 -20.36 26.79
CA GLU A 16 -3.18 -18.92 26.48
C GLU A 16 -1.75 -18.44 26.23
N ALA A 17 -1.31 -18.51 24.98
CA ALA A 17 -0.04 -17.99 24.57
C ALA A 17 -0.16 -16.49 24.83
N VAL A 18 0.65 -15.98 25.75
CA VAL A 18 0.72 -14.55 26.03
C VAL A 18 0.98 -13.87 24.69
N LEU A 19 -0.05 -13.20 24.17
CA LEU A 19 0.06 -12.49 22.90
C LEU A 19 1.03 -11.33 23.14
N GLN A 20 2.21 -11.42 22.54
CA GLN A 20 3.23 -10.39 22.62
C GLN A 20 3.57 -9.90 21.22
N VAL A 21 3.81 -8.60 21.13
CA VAL A 21 4.38 -7.97 19.94
C VAL A 21 5.88 -7.80 20.14
N PRO A 22 6.67 -7.86 19.05
CA PRO A 22 8.14 -7.86 19.14
C PRO A 22 8.75 -6.45 19.33
N PHE A 23 7.94 -5.46 19.71
CA PHE A 23 8.33 -4.08 19.93
C PHE A 23 7.54 -3.48 21.09
N ALA A 24 8.06 -2.42 21.70
CA ALA A 24 7.33 -1.66 22.71
C ALA A 24 6.18 -0.89 22.04
N TYR A 25 5.05 -0.80 22.72
CA TYR A 25 3.89 -0.04 22.26
C TYR A 25 3.32 0.83 23.38
N SER A 26 2.53 1.84 22.99
CA SER A 26 1.92 2.80 23.90
C SER A 26 0.45 3.08 23.53
N GLN A 27 -0.12 4.17 24.04
CA GLN A 27 -1.44 4.66 23.62
C GLN A 27 -1.37 5.56 22.37
N ASP A 28 -0.17 5.90 21.89
CA ASP A 28 -0.01 6.56 20.59
C ASP A 28 -0.10 5.50 19.48
N ASP A 29 -1.27 5.42 18.82
CA ASP A 29 -1.52 4.41 17.80
C ASP A 29 -0.76 4.66 16.49
N LEU A 30 -0.46 5.92 16.15
CA LEU A 30 0.38 6.28 15.02
C LEU A 30 1.84 5.93 15.28
N GLY A 31 2.35 6.18 16.50
CA GLY A 31 3.67 5.71 16.92
C GLY A 31 3.78 4.18 16.90
N ASN A 32 2.73 3.47 17.35
CA ASN A 32 2.67 2.01 17.27
C ASN A 32 2.63 1.50 15.82
N GLN A 33 1.90 2.20 14.95
CA GLN A 33 1.87 1.91 13.51
C GLN A 33 3.27 2.04 12.92
N GLU A 34 3.98 3.13 13.16
CA GLU A 34 5.36 3.33 12.68
C GLU A 34 6.30 2.21 13.14
N ALA A 35 6.23 1.84 14.43
CA ALA A 35 7.03 0.75 14.99
C ALA A 35 6.73 -0.60 14.32
N ALA A 36 5.45 -0.92 14.12
CA ALA A 36 5.02 -2.13 13.47
C ALA A 36 5.47 -2.18 12.00
N MET A 37 5.26 -1.10 11.26
CA MET A 37 5.68 -0.97 9.87
C MET A 37 7.19 -1.15 9.73
N THR A 38 7.99 -0.46 10.56
CA THR A 38 9.45 -0.61 10.59
C THR A 38 9.88 -2.06 10.85
N TYR A 39 9.22 -2.74 11.79
CA TYR A 39 9.53 -4.13 12.13
C TYR A 39 9.23 -5.09 10.96
N PHE A 40 8.04 -5.00 10.37
CA PHE A 40 7.61 -5.96 9.33
C PHE A 40 8.17 -5.63 7.95
N GLU A 41 8.35 -4.34 7.60
CA GLU A 41 8.91 -3.92 6.32
C GLU A 41 10.29 -4.55 6.08
N THR A 42 11.18 -4.47 7.07
CA THR A 42 12.55 -5.04 6.99
C THR A 42 12.56 -6.57 6.86
N ARG A 43 11.52 -7.25 7.35
CA ARG A 43 11.36 -8.72 7.28
C ARG A 43 10.67 -9.19 6.02
N TYR A 44 9.83 -8.34 5.45
CA TYR A 44 9.19 -8.58 4.17
C TYR A 44 10.19 -8.32 3.04
N TYR A 45 10.81 -7.15 3.02
CA TYR A 45 11.76 -6.72 2.00
C TYR A 45 13.17 -7.23 2.27
N ASN A 46 13.35 -8.53 2.17
CA ASN A 46 14.68 -9.12 2.14
C ASN A 46 14.83 -10.18 1.04
N ASN A 47 16.07 -10.34 0.57
CA ASN A 47 16.41 -11.24 -0.52
C ASN A 47 16.15 -12.72 -0.18
N GLU A 48 16.23 -13.10 1.09
CA GLU A 48 16.07 -14.48 1.54
C GLU A 48 14.61 -14.94 1.46
N ASN A 49 13.70 -14.05 1.86
CA ASN A 49 12.26 -14.29 1.93
C ASN A 49 11.53 -13.91 0.63
N ARG A 50 12.24 -13.38 -0.37
CA ARG A 50 11.70 -12.99 -1.67
C ARG A 50 10.41 -12.17 -1.55
N TRP A 51 10.44 -11.11 -0.74
CA TRP A 51 9.28 -10.20 -0.61
C TRP A 51 8.03 -10.92 -0.08
N SER A 52 8.22 -11.76 0.94
CA SER A 52 7.14 -12.42 1.69
C SER A 52 7.51 -12.50 3.16
N LEU A 53 6.52 -12.61 4.05
CA LEU A 53 6.81 -12.92 5.45
C LEU A 53 7.07 -14.42 5.60
N GLY A 54 8.13 -14.78 6.33
CA GLY A 54 8.37 -16.16 6.73
C GLY A 54 7.28 -16.66 7.68
N GLN A 55 7.21 -17.97 7.92
CA GLN A 55 6.17 -18.57 8.77
C GLN A 55 6.12 -17.96 10.18
N LYS A 56 7.29 -17.69 10.77
CA LYS A 56 7.39 -17.03 12.07
C LYS A 56 6.85 -15.60 12.01
N ASP A 57 7.26 -14.80 11.04
CA ASP A 57 6.84 -13.41 10.94
C ASP A 57 5.34 -13.28 10.60
N LEU A 58 4.79 -14.20 9.80
CA LEU A 58 3.35 -14.32 9.59
C LEU A 58 2.62 -14.62 10.91
N ALA A 59 3.15 -15.53 11.72
CA ALA A 59 2.57 -15.83 13.03
C ALA A 59 2.64 -14.62 13.97
N ASP A 60 3.74 -13.87 13.96
CA ASP A 60 3.90 -12.64 14.75
C ASP A 60 2.89 -11.56 14.28
N ALA A 61 2.66 -11.41 12.97
CA ALA A 61 1.64 -10.50 12.43
C ALA A 61 0.22 -10.88 12.86
N VAL A 62 -0.12 -12.17 12.82
CA VAL A 62 -1.44 -12.66 13.28
C VAL A 62 -1.58 -12.53 14.79
N ALA A 63 -0.52 -12.74 15.57
CA ALA A 63 -0.52 -12.54 17.01
C ALA A 63 -0.76 -11.08 17.37
N MET A 64 -0.10 -10.15 16.66
CA MET A 64 -0.36 -8.71 16.78
C MET A 64 -1.82 -8.37 16.49
N ALA A 65 -2.38 -8.91 15.39
CA ALA A 65 -3.77 -8.70 15.03
C ALA A 65 -4.75 -9.18 16.11
N ARG A 66 -4.50 -10.35 16.71
CA ARG A 66 -5.30 -10.87 17.82
C ARG A 66 -5.19 -9.98 19.07
N LEU A 67 -3.98 -9.52 19.39
CA LEU A 67 -3.77 -8.61 20.53
C LEU A 67 -4.50 -7.28 20.31
N ALA A 68 -4.54 -6.76 19.07
CA ALA A 68 -5.17 -5.49 18.75
C ALA A 68 -6.70 -5.44 18.96
N PHE A 69 -7.37 -6.59 19.06
CA PHE A 69 -8.77 -6.65 19.51
C PHE A 69 -8.94 -6.38 21.02
N GLN A 70 -7.86 -6.56 21.80
CA GLN A 70 -7.82 -6.30 23.25
C GLN A 70 -7.18 -4.93 23.51
N GLU A 71 -6.10 -4.62 22.80
CA GLU A 71 -5.33 -3.38 22.88
C GLU A 71 -5.56 -2.54 21.62
N GLN A 72 -6.62 -1.73 21.61
CA GLN A 72 -7.07 -1.01 20.42
C GLN A 72 -6.05 0.00 19.87
N SER A 73 -5.08 0.45 20.68
CA SER A 73 -3.98 1.31 20.23
C SER A 73 -3.04 0.62 19.22
N LEU A 74 -3.14 -0.70 19.07
CA LEU A 74 -2.41 -1.47 18.06
C LEU A 74 -3.22 -1.67 16.76
N ALA A 75 -4.51 -1.32 16.74
CA ALA A 75 -5.42 -1.69 15.66
C ALA A 75 -4.98 -1.15 14.29
N LEU A 76 -4.52 0.10 14.21
CA LEU A 76 -4.03 0.65 12.93
C LEU A 76 -2.81 -0.10 12.41
N GLY A 77 -1.78 -0.23 13.26
CA GLY A 77 -0.54 -0.90 12.88
C GLY A 77 -0.79 -2.34 12.47
N ALA A 78 -1.61 -3.08 13.23
CA ALA A 78 -1.97 -4.45 12.92
C ALA A 78 -2.75 -4.55 11.59
N ALA A 79 -3.73 -3.68 11.37
CA ALA A 79 -4.51 -3.65 10.14
C ALA A 79 -3.62 -3.42 8.92
N GLN A 80 -2.69 -2.46 8.99
CA GLN A 80 -1.76 -2.15 7.91
C GLN A 80 -0.72 -3.24 7.68
N VAL A 81 -0.16 -3.83 8.73
CA VAL A 81 0.78 -4.96 8.59
C VAL A 81 0.10 -6.12 7.87
N LEU A 82 -1.12 -6.47 8.27
CA LEU A 82 -1.88 -7.50 7.58
C LEU A 82 -2.16 -7.11 6.13
N TYR A 83 -2.57 -5.86 5.89
CA TYR A 83 -2.89 -5.34 4.57
C TYR A 83 -1.68 -5.32 3.61
N LEU A 84 -0.49 -4.99 4.10
CA LEU A 84 0.68 -4.77 3.25
C LEU A 84 1.56 -6.02 3.13
N TYR A 85 1.64 -6.84 4.18
CA TYR A 85 2.69 -7.87 4.28
C TYR A 85 2.15 -9.30 4.45
N ALA A 86 0.88 -9.48 4.82
CA ALA A 86 0.34 -10.79 5.19
C ALA A 86 -0.86 -11.25 4.35
N TRP A 87 -1.00 -10.76 3.12
CA TRP A 87 -2.04 -11.24 2.17
C TRP A 87 -1.74 -12.63 1.62
N PHE A 88 -0.47 -12.98 1.48
CA PHE A 88 -0.05 -14.19 0.78
C PHE A 88 0.93 -15.00 1.63
N THR A 89 0.84 -16.32 1.53
CA THR A 89 1.94 -17.21 1.93
C THR A 89 3.10 -17.06 0.95
N ARG A 90 4.28 -17.59 1.31
CA ARG A 90 5.42 -17.68 0.38
C ARG A 90 5.11 -18.47 -0.90
N ALA A 91 4.18 -19.43 -0.83
CA ALA A 91 3.76 -20.20 -1.99
C ALA A 91 2.77 -19.44 -2.89
N GLY A 92 2.33 -18.24 -2.47
CA GLY A 92 1.36 -17.42 -3.19
C GLY A 92 -0.10 -17.69 -2.81
N ASP A 93 -0.36 -18.50 -1.78
CA ASP A 93 -1.72 -18.76 -1.32
C ASP A 93 -2.29 -17.53 -0.61
N ILE A 94 -3.52 -17.17 -0.95
CA ILE A 94 -4.20 -16.04 -0.31
C ILE A 94 -4.60 -16.41 1.12
N MET A 95 -4.12 -15.62 2.09
CA MET A 95 -4.49 -15.72 3.50
C MET A 95 -5.77 -14.92 3.78
N ARG A 96 -6.92 -15.46 3.35
CA ARG A 96 -8.21 -14.76 3.41
C ARG A 96 -8.58 -14.24 4.81
N ASP A 97 -8.29 -15.01 5.86
CA ASP A 97 -8.55 -14.60 7.24
C ASP A 97 -7.80 -13.31 7.61
N ASN A 98 -6.57 -13.12 7.10
CA ASN A 98 -5.79 -11.90 7.36
C ASN A 98 -6.44 -10.67 6.71
N ILE A 99 -7.06 -10.84 5.53
CA ILE A 99 -7.78 -9.76 4.83
C ILE A 99 -9.02 -9.34 5.63
N VAL A 100 -9.77 -10.31 6.16
CA VAL A 100 -10.94 -10.05 7.02
C VAL A 100 -10.52 -9.36 8.31
N LEU A 101 -9.49 -9.86 8.99
CA LEU A 101 -8.97 -9.27 10.23
C LEU A 101 -8.47 -7.84 9.99
N SER A 102 -7.76 -7.59 8.88
CA SER A 102 -7.29 -6.25 8.50
C SER A 102 -8.45 -5.26 8.37
N ALA A 103 -9.51 -5.63 7.65
CA ALA A 103 -10.68 -4.77 7.47
C ALA A 103 -11.37 -4.44 8.81
N GLN A 104 -11.53 -5.44 9.68
CA GLN A 104 -12.13 -5.26 11.01
C GLN A 104 -11.27 -4.37 11.92
N LEU A 105 -9.95 -4.55 11.89
CA LEU A 105 -9.03 -3.75 12.70
C LEU A 105 -8.96 -2.30 12.22
N PHE A 106 -9.08 -2.03 10.91
CA PHE A 106 -9.26 -0.66 10.44
C PHE A 106 -10.53 -0.02 11.03
N GLU A 107 -11.67 -0.71 11.03
CA GLU A 107 -12.90 -0.22 11.67
C GLU A 107 -12.73 0.06 13.17
N ILE A 108 -12.02 -0.81 13.91
CA ILE A 108 -11.68 -0.55 15.31
C ILE A 108 -10.84 0.73 15.43
N SER A 109 -9.87 0.87 14.55
CA SER A 109 -8.95 2.00 14.54
C SER A 109 -9.65 3.35 14.23
N ILE A 110 -10.73 3.35 13.44
CA ILE A 110 -11.57 4.55 13.20
C ILE A 110 -12.10 5.09 14.53
N ASN A 111 -12.63 4.18 15.37
CA ASN A 111 -13.23 4.54 16.64
C ASN A 111 -12.17 4.95 17.67
N TYR A 112 -11.06 4.20 17.73
CA TYR A 112 -9.95 4.51 18.65
C TYR A 112 -9.38 5.91 18.41
N ALA A 113 -9.09 6.25 17.14
CA ALA A 113 -8.56 7.56 16.77
C ALA A 113 -9.61 8.69 16.86
N GLY A 114 -10.89 8.37 17.06
CA GLY A 114 -11.96 9.37 17.12
C GLY A 114 -12.26 10.04 15.78
N CYS A 115 -12.05 9.33 14.66
CA CYS A 115 -12.28 9.90 13.34
C CYS A 115 -13.75 10.29 13.14
N SER A 116 -14.00 11.59 12.99
CA SER A 116 -15.33 12.15 12.77
C SER A 116 -15.35 13.16 11.62
N ARG A 117 -16.43 13.20 10.84
CA ARG A 117 -16.68 14.21 9.80
C ARG A 117 -16.71 15.65 10.32
N ASP A 118 -16.94 15.82 11.63
CA ASP A 118 -17.03 17.13 12.28
C ASP A 118 -15.64 17.68 12.66
N LEU A 119 -14.58 16.89 12.49
CA LEU A 119 -13.20 17.35 12.74
C LEU A 119 -12.74 18.31 11.64
N PRO A 120 -11.88 19.30 11.97
CA PRO A 120 -11.17 20.07 10.96
C PRO A 120 -10.37 19.15 10.03
N THR A 121 -10.34 19.49 8.73
CA THR A 121 -9.70 18.68 7.69
C THR A 121 -8.24 18.34 8.00
N GLU A 122 -7.47 19.30 8.53
CA GLU A 122 -6.07 19.07 8.89
C GLU A 122 -5.93 18.00 9.96
N TYR A 123 -6.74 18.08 11.01
CA TYR A 123 -6.71 17.11 12.11
C TYR A 123 -7.21 15.74 11.67
N TRP A 124 -8.24 15.70 10.82
CA TRP A 124 -8.74 14.47 10.21
C TRP A 124 -7.65 13.71 9.41
N LEU A 125 -6.79 14.45 8.69
CA LEU A 125 -5.65 13.89 7.96
C LEU A 125 -4.50 13.49 8.89
N GLN A 126 -4.21 14.27 9.94
CA GLN A 126 -3.19 13.92 10.93
C GLN A 126 -3.49 12.61 11.64
N LEU A 127 -4.77 12.32 11.91
CA LEU A 127 -5.23 11.05 12.48
C LEU A 127 -5.22 9.89 11.47
N GLY A 128 -4.92 10.13 10.19
CA GLY A 128 -4.92 9.12 9.13
C GLY A 128 -6.31 8.59 8.79
N CYS A 129 -7.36 9.39 9.00
CA CYS A 129 -8.74 8.93 8.81
C CYS A 129 -9.07 8.56 7.35
N ASP A 130 -8.34 9.09 6.36
CA ASP A 130 -8.44 8.69 4.95
C ASP A 130 -8.14 7.22 4.77
N ILE A 131 -7.02 6.77 5.35
CA ILE A 131 -6.60 5.39 5.30
C ILE A 131 -7.57 4.50 6.07
N ARG A 132 -7.97 4.93 7.27
CA ARG A 132 -8.83 4.14 8.17
C ARG A 132 -10.21 3.88 7.61
N PHE A 133 -10.78 4.79 6.81
CA PHE A 133 -12.05 4.56 6.13
C PHE A 133 -11.88 3.94 4.74
N GLY A 134 -10.91 4.42 3.96
CA GLY A 134 -10.72 4.02 2.57
C GLY A 134 -10.28 2.58 2.41
N GLN A 135 -9.32 2.12 3.23
CA GLN A 135 -8.81 0.75 3.14
C GLN A 135 -9.87 -0.32 3.46
N PRO A 136 -10.59 -0.30 4.60
CA PRO A 136 -11.61 -1.32 4.86
C PRO A 136 -12.75 -1.28 3.86
N ALA A 137 -13.12 -0.11 3.31
CA ALA A 137 -14.16 -0.04 2.29
C ALA A 137 -13.79 -0.82 1.02
N ILE A 138 -12.53 -0.72 0.58
CA ILE A 138 -12.01 -1.48 -0.57
C ILE A 138 -11.82 -2.96 -0.20
N LEU A 139 -11.33 -3.27 1.01
CA LEU A 139 -11.16 -4.66 1.47
C LEU A 139 -12.49 -5.41 1.50
N TYR A 140 -13.53 -4.81 2.08
CA TYR A 140 -14.86 -5.40 2.09
C TYR A 140 -15.47 -5.50 0.68
N ALA A 141 -15.19 -4.54 -0.20
CA ALA A 141 -15.60 -4.63 -1.61
C ALA A 141 -14.92 -5.81 -2.33
N TRP A 142 -13.63 -6.04 -2.09
CA TRP A 142 -12.91 -7.19 -2.63
C TRP A 142 -13.43 -8.51 -2.04
N LEU A 143 -13.66 -8.56 -0.72
CA LEU A 143 -14.17 -9.75 -0.05
C LEU A 143 -15.54 -10.14 -0.61
N GLN A 144 -16.49 -9.21 -0.78
CA GLN A 144 -17.81 -9.56 -1.34
C GLN A 144 -17.75 -10.16 -2.75
N GLU A 145 -16.80 -9.75 -3.59
CA GLU A 145 -16.68 -10.22 -4.98
C GLU A 145 -16.01 -11.59 -5.07
N THR A 146 -15.21 -11.92 -4.06
CA THR A 146 -14.45 -13.17 -4.01
C THR A 146 -15.08 -14.24 -3.12
N GLU A 147 -16.13 -13.91 -2.38
CA GLU A 147 -16.97 -14.90 -1.68
C GLU A 147 -17.87 -15.67 -2.67
N PRO A 148 -18.25 -16.92 -2.36
CA PRO A 148 -19.24 -17.65 -3.13
C PRO A 148 -20.55 -16.86 -3.27
N SER A 149 -21.03 -16.76 -4.51
CA SER A 149 -22.28 -16.06 -4.82
C SER A 149 -23.45 -16.60 -3.99
N GLY A 150 -24.19 -15.71 -3.32
CA GLY A 150 -25.36 -16.06 -2.50
C GLY A 150 -25.05 -16.45 -1.06
N SER A 151 -23.79 -16.38 -0.62
CA SER A 151 -23.45 -16.56 0.80
C SER A 151 -24.00 -15.39 1.64
N ALA A 152 -24.40 -15.67 2.88
CA ALA A 152 -24.83 -14.62 3.82
C ALA A 152 -23.69 -13.65 4.16
N VAL A 153 -22.43 -14.10 4.10
CA VAL A 153 -21.26 -13.26 4.39
C VAL A 153 -21.00 -12.24 3.26
N THR A 154 -21.30 -12.58 2.01
CA THR A 154 -21.23 -11.65 0.86
C THR A 154 -22.07 -10.39 1.11
N SER A 155 -23.31 -10.54 1.61
CA SER A 155 -24.17 -9.37 1.91
C SER A 155 -23.62 -8.53 3.06
N ILE A 156 -23.01 -9.15 4.07
CA ILE A 156 -22.40 -8.43 5.20
C ILE A 156 -21.24 -7.57 4.71
N TYR A 157 -20.33 -8.14 3.91
CA TYR A 157 -19.20 -7.38 3.35
C TYR A 157 -19.68 -6.25 2.43
N ARG A 158 -20.67 -6.50 1.57
CA ARG A 158 -21.28 -5.46 0.74
C ARG A 158 -21.83 -4.30 1.58
N GLU A 159 -22.57 -4.62 2.62
CA GLU A 159 -23.18 -3.63 3.50
C GLU A 159 -22.11 -2.79 4.19
N ARG A 160 -21.06 -3.43 4.74
CA ARG A 160 -19.93 -2.73 5.38
C ARG A 160 -19.19 -1.82 4.42
N ALA A 161 -18.84 -2.31 3.24
CA ALA A 161 -18.19 -1.52 2.20
C ALA A 161 -19.02 -0.28 1.83
N THR A 162 -20.34 -0.45 1.68
CA THR A 162 -21.28 0.62 1.35
C THR A 162 -21.39 1.63 2.48
N GLN A 163 -21.50 1.19 3.73
CA GLN A 163 -21.60 2.08 4.90
C GLN A 163 -20.37 2.97 5.05
N LEU A 164 -19.17 2.41 4.88
CA LEU A 164 -17.92 3.17 4.93
C LEU A 164 -17.82 4.21 3.80
N LEU A 165 -18.22 3.82 2.57
CA LEU A 165 -18.27 4.75 1.44
C LEU A 165 -19.27 5.89 1.68
N GLU A 166 -20.49 5.56 2.11
CA GLU A 166 -21.52 6.57 2.37
C GLU A 166 -21.10 7.51 3.51
N TYR A 167 -20.40 7.01 4.53
CA TYR A 167 -19.80 7.87 5.55
C TYR A 167 -18.79 8.86 4.95
N LEU A 168 -17.85 8.37 4.13
CA LEU A 168 -16.84 9.21 3.47
C LEU A 168 -17.49 10.34 2.64
N LYS A 169 -18.59 10.05 1.95
CA LYS A 169 -19.37 11.04 1.20
C LYS A 169 -19.97 12.15 2.07
N THR A 170 -20.12 11.93 3.38
CA THR A 170 -20.58 12.96 4.33
C THR A 170 -19.46 13.84 4.89
N VAL A 171 -18.19 13.47 4.68
CA VAL A 171 -17.06 14.26 5.16
C VAL A 171 -16.93 15.50 4.27
N PRO A 172 -16.91 16.74 4.81
CA PRO A 172 -16.93 17.96 4.00
C PRO A 172 -15.83 18.04 2.94
N ARG A 173 -14.64 17.53 3.23
CA ARG A 173 -13.50 17.45 2.29
C ARG A 173 -13.83 16.67 1.01
N PHE A 174 -14.75 15.70 1.09
CA PHE A 174 -15.11 14.83 -0.04
C PHE A 174 -16.47 15.20 -0.66
N ALA A 175 -17.06 16.35 -0.33
CA ALA A 175 -18.40 16.72 -0.78
C ALA A 175 -18.55 16.72 -2.31
N ASP A 176 -17.51 17.12 -3.04
CA ASP A 176 -17.52 17.11 -4.51
C ASP A 176 -17.08 15.76 -5.09
N ALA A 177 -15.96 15.21 -4.62
CA ALA A 177 -15.47 13.90 -5.06
C ALA A 177 -16.52 12.79 -4.86
N GLY A 178 -17.19 12.80 -3.70
CA GLY A 178 -18.20 11.83 -3.29
C GLY A 178 -19.44 11.79 -4.17
N LYS A 179 -19.72 12.83 -4.97
CA LYS A 179 -20.79 12.81 -5.97
C LYS A 179 -20.55 11.80 -7.09
N THR A 180 -19.29 11.47 -7.33
CA THR A 180 -18.87 10.52 -8.38
C THR A 180 -18.71 9.09 -7.86
N TRP A 181 -18.73 8.89 -6.54
CA TRP A 181 -18.56 7.56 -5.96
C TRP A 181 -19.90 6.84 -5.82
N THR A 182 -20.09 5.85 -6.69
CA THR A 182 -21.24 4.93 -6.70
C THR A 182 -20.91 3.56 -6.11
N SER A 183 -19.62 3.22 -6.08
CA SER A 183 -19.05 1.98 -5.56
C SER A 183 -17.75 2.28 -4.81
N PRO A 184 -17.35 1.46 -3.81
CA PRO A 184 -16.03 1.58 -3.19
C PRO A 184 -14.88 1.52 -4.20
N TRP A 185 -15.07 0.87 -5.35
CA TRP A 185 -14.09 0.82 -6.44
C TRP A 185 -13.89 2.14 -7.18
N ASP A 186 -14.85 3.07 -7.06
CA ASP A 186 -14.72 4.42 -7.62
C ASP A 186 -13.77 5.29 -6.78
N MET A 187 -13.45 4.85 -5.55
CA MET A 187 -12.47 5.52 -4.72
C MET A 187 -11.05 5.19 -5.21
N ASN A 188 -10.22 6.22 -5.27
CA ASN A 188 -8.78 6.09 -5.44
C ASN A 188 -8.09 6.71 -4.22
N PHE A 189 -7.07 6.05 -3.67
CA PHE A 189 -6.27 6.60 -2.58
C PHE A 189 -5.69 7.99 -2.88
N ASN A 190 -5.37 8.28 -4.15
CA ASN A 190 -4.97 9.63 -4.56
C ASN A 190 -6.10 10.64 -4.40
N GLN A 191 -7.36 10.26 -4.63
CA GLN A 191 -8.51 11.15 -4.44
C GLN A 191 -8.84 11.36 -2.96
N LEU A 192 -8.53 10.39 -2.10
CA LEU A 192 -8.63 10.58 -0.64
C LEU A 192 -7.63 11.64 -0.14
N ARG A 193 -6.44 11.69 -0.76
CA ARG A 193 -5.44 12.71 -0.46
C ARG A 193 -5.73 14.05 -1.15
N TYR A 194 -6.12 14.01 -2.43
CA TYR A 194 -6.32 15.15 -3.33
C TYR A 194 -7.74 15.13 -3.92
N PRO A 195 -8.77 15.46 -3.13
CA PRO A 195 -10.18 15.29 -3.50
C PRO A 195 -10.63 16.20 -4.64
N ASP A 196 -9.98 17.37 -4.78
CA ASP A 196 -10.32 18.37 -5.79
C ASP A 196 -9.71 18.07 -7.16
N ILE A 197 -8.85 17.04 -7.24
CA ILE A 197 -8.19 16.64 -8.48
C ILE A 197 -8.99 15.52 -9.13
N PRO A 198 -9.31 15.61 -10.44
CA PRO A 198 -9.96 14.52 -11.13
C PRO A 198 -9.17 13.22 -10.99
N ALA A 199 -9.79 12.19 -10.41
CA ALA A 199 -9.22 10.86 -10.33
C ALA A 199 -9.79 9.99 -11.46
N LYS A 200 -8.91 9.43 -12.29
CA LYS A 200 -9.28 8.52 -13.37
C LYS A 200 -8.21 7.44 -13.52
N PRO A 201 -8.61 6.18 -13.83
CA PRO A 201 -7.66 5.10 -14.02
C PRO A 201 -6.84 5.26 -15.30
N ILE A 202 -7.41 5.92 -16.34
CA ILE A 202 -6.77 6.10 -17.64
C ILE A 202 -6.82 7.58 -18.02
N TRP A 203 -5.66 8.11 -18.38
CA TRP A 203 -5.49 9.48 -18.87
C TRP A 203 -5.21 9.48 -20.37
N ASN A 204 -5.73 10.47 -21.08
CA ASN A 204 -5.37 10.68 -22.47
C ASN A 204 -3.93 11.23 -22.53
N ALA A 205 -3.01 10.47 -23.14
CA ALA A 205 -1.58 10.82 -23.23
C ALA A 205 -1.33 12.23 -23.80
N SER A 206 -2.13 12.69 -24.77
CA SER A 206 -2.02 14.04 -25.34
C SER A 206 -2.29 15.16 -24.34
N LYS A 207 -2.95 14.85 -23.21
CA LYS A 207 -3.22 15.78 -22.11
C LYS A 207 -2.19 15.67 -20.98
N VAL A 208 -1.20 14.78 -21.10
CA VAL A 208 -0.15 14.56 -20.10
C VAL A 208 1.18 14.97 -20.73
N PRO A 209 1.68 16.20 -20.50
CA PRO A 209 2.90 16.71 -21.15
C PRO A 209 4.13 15.80 -21.00
N LEU A 210 4.22 15.08 -19.87
CA LEU A 210 5.30 14.13 -19.63
C LEU A 210 5.21 12.91 -20.57
N ALA A 211 4.01 12.45 -20.94
CA ALA A 211 3.84 11.30 -21.83
C ALA A 211 4.37 11.60 -23.24
N VAL A 212 3.97 12.74 -23.81
CA VAL A 212 4.46 13.20 -25.13
C VAL A 212 5.98 13.35 -25.12
N PHE A 213 6.53 13.97 -24.06
CA PHE A 213 7.98 14.11 -23.90
C PHE A 213 8.69 12.75 -23.83
N LEU A 214 8.13 11.77 -23.12
CA LEU A 214 8.70 10.42 -23.01
C LEU A 214 8.73 9.71 -24.37
N GLU A 215 7.68 9.86 -25.18
CA GLU A 215 7.58 9.29 -26.53
C GLU A 215 8.58 9.93 -27.50
N GLU A 216 8.66 11.27 -27.53
CA GLU A 216 9.59 12.02 -28.40
C GLU A 216 11.06 11.67 -28.12
N ASN A 217 11.38 11.32 -26.88
CA ASN A 217 12.74 11.02 -26.44
C ASN A 217 13.00 9.52 -26.22
N TYR A 218 12.04 8.65 -26.59
CA TYR A 218 12.11 7.21 -26.38
C TYR A 218 13.41 6.57 -26.88
N GLY A 219 13.89 7.00 -28.06
CA GLY A 219 15.14 6.47 -28.62
C GLY A 219 16.36 6.69 -27.72
N THR A 220 16.42 7.82 -27.01
CA THR A 220 17.51 8.11 -26.06
C THR A 220 17.39 7.23 -24.82
N PHE A 221 16.20 7.19 -24.22
CA PHE A 221 15.91 6.40 -23.03
C PHE A 221 16.19 4.91 -23.26
N ARG A 222 15.70 4.37 -24.38
CA ARG A 222 15.95 2.99 -24.79
C ARG A 222 17.44 2.72 -25.00
N SER A 223 18.13 3.56 -25.77
CA SER A 223 19.53 3.31 -26.12
C SER A 223 20.45 3.28 -24.88
N GLU A 224 20.24 4.17 -23.91
CA GLU A 224 21.05 4.15 -22.68
C GLU A 224 20.66 2.99 -21.76
N LEU A 225 19.38 2.62 -21.68
CA LEU A 225 18.97 1.41 -20.95
C LEU A 225 19.56 0.14 -21.57
N GLU A 226 19.52 0.00 -22.89
CA GLU A 226 20.15 -1.11 -23.61
C GLU A 226 21.68 -1.12 -23.38
N GLY A 227 22.31 0.06 -23.30
CA GLY A 227 23.73 0.17 -22.92
C GLY A 227 24.01 -0.35 -21.52
N ILE A 228 23.15 -0.03 -20.53
CA ILE A 228 23.25 -0.53 -19.16
C ILE A 228 23.05 -2.05 -19.10
N ILE A 229 22.04 -2.57 -19.81
CA ILE A 229 21.70 -3.99 -19.80
C ILE A 229 22.78 -4.83 -20.48
N ASN A 230 23.38 -4.33 -21.57
CA ASN A 230 24.35 -5.07 -22.38
C ASN A 230 25.81 -4.76 -22.04
N ALA A 231 26.10 -4.02 -20.96
CA ALA A 231 27.47 -3.75 -20.54
C ALA A 231 28.13 -5.06 -20.06
N VAL A 232 29.03 -5.61 -20.89
CA VAL A 232 29.65 -6.94 -20.71
C VAL A 232 30.83 -6.93 -19.72
N ASP A 233 31.40 -5.77 -19.36
CA ASP A 233 32.61 -5.72 -18.54
C ASP A 233 32.47 -4.84 -17.29
N VAL A 234 32.91 -5.42 -16.17
CA VAL A 234 32.99 -4.90 -14.79
C VAL A 234 31.66 -4.90 -14.04
N GLU A 235 31.36 -6.00 -13.35
CA GLU A 235 30.15 -6.21 -12.52
C GLU A 235 28.87 -5.66 -13.16
N ASP A 236 28.29 -6.39 -14.13
CA ASP A 236 26.94 -6.19 -14.71
C ASP A 236 26.30 -4.85 -14.30
N GLY A 237 26.49 -3.77 -15.06
CA GLY A 237 26.08 -2.41 -14.64
C GLY A 237 24.62 -2.33 -14.17
N TYR A 238 23.76 -3.18 -14.76
CA TYR A 238 22.41 -3.45 -14.27
C TYR A 238 22.36 -3.96 -12.82
N GLU A 239 23.10 -5.02 -12.49
CA GLU A 239 23.19 -5.57 -11.13
C GLU A 239 23.88 -4.61 -10.16
N ALA A 240 24.91 -3.87 -10.60
CA ALA A 240 25.56 -2.86 -9.77
C ALA A 240 24.56 -1.77 -9.34
N ILE A 241 23.78 -1.22 -10.28
CA ILE A 241 22.74 -0.23 -10.00
C ILE A 241 21.60 -0.84 -9.16
N ARG A 242 21.17 -2.06 -9.49
CA ARG A 242 20.10 -2.77 -8.77
C ARG A 242 20.47 -3.07 -7.31
N ARG A 243 21.72 -3.47 -7.04
CA ARG A 243 22.21 -3.74 -5.68
C ARG A 243 22.40 -2.47 -4.87
N ALA A 244 22.84 -1.39 -5.50
CA ALA A 244 23.01 -0.09 -4.86
C ALA A 244 21.67 0.53 -4.43
N ASP A 245 20.57 0.20 -5.12
CA ASP A 245 19.24 0.73 -4.83
C ASP A 245 18.14 -0.33 -5.04
N VAL A 246 18.13 -1.34 -4.16
CA VAL A 246 17.18 -2.46 -4.23
C VAL A 246 15.74 -1.94 -4.21
N SER A 247 14.96 -2.33 -5.22
CA SER A 247 13.53 -2.03 -5.25
C SER A 247 12.82 -2.72 -4.10
N VAL A 248 12.24 -1.92 -3.21
CA VAL A 248 11.25 -2.32 -2.21
C VAL A 248 9.82 -2.15 -2.73
N GLU A 249 9.64 -1.79 -4.00
CA GLU A 249 8.32 -1.78 -4.62
C GLU A 249 8.11 -3.14 -5.28
N SER A 250 7.79 -4.15 -4.47
CA SER A 250 7.31 -5.47 -4.96
C SER A 250 5.84 -5.57 -4.58
N LEU A 251 4.95 -5.48 -5.58
CA LEU A 251 3.62 -6.05 -5.41
C LEU A 251 3.83 -7.56 -5.53
N SER A 252 3.38 -8.31 -4.53
CA SER A 252 3.57 -9.76 -4.37
C SER A 252 2.94 -10.58 -5.50
N THR A 253 3.50 -10.50 -6.70
CA THR A 253 3.11 -11.30 -7.86
C THR A 253 4.13 -12.42 -8.07
N PRO A 254 3.70 -13.68 -8.26
CA PRO A 254 4.56 -14.74 -8.74
C PRO A 254 5.27 -14.30 -10.03
N GLY A 255 6.59 -14.47 -10.10
CA GLY A 255 7.45 -13.98 -11.19
C GLY A 255 8.39 -12.87 -10.71
N GLY A 256 7.86 -11.90 -9.96
CA GLY A 256 8.63 -10.75 -9.48
C GLY A 256 9.02 -9.77 -10.59
N TRP A 257 9.61 -8.66 -10.17
CA TRP A 257 10.10 -7.61 -11.05
C TRP A 257 11.24 -6.87 -10.36
N ASP A 258 12.18 -6.39 -11.16
CA ASP A 258 13.22 -5.48 -10.71
C ASP A 258 12.89 -4.06 -11.11
N ALA A 259 13.38 -3.09 -10.32
CA ALA A 259 13.37 -1.69 -10.70
C ALA A 259 14.79 -1.12 -10.68
N ILE A 260 15.12 -0.33 -11.71
CA ILE A 260 16.23 0.61 -11.68
C ILE A 260 15.66 1.99 -11.41
N ARG A 261 15.99 2.55 -10.25
CA ARG A 261 15.53 3.87 -9.81
C ARG A 261 16.40 4.97 -10.40
N ILE A 262 15.74 5.95 -11.01
CA ILE A 262 16.35 7.17 -11.57
C ILE A 262 16.14 8.33 -10.60
N VAL A 263 14.91 8.48 -10.10
CA VAL A 263 14.53 9.46 -9.09
C VAL A 263 13.65 8.78 -8.06
N ARG A 264 13.87 9.03 -6.76
CA ARG A 264 13.02 8.56 -5.66
C ARG A 264 12.75 9.67 -4.66
N TYR A 265 11.49 9.99 -4.44
CA TYR A 265 11.07 11.12 -3.59
C TYR A 265 11.84 12.41 -3.93
N GLY A 266 11.97 12.70 -5.23
CA GLY A 266 12.73 13.85 -5.75
C GLY A 266 14.26 13.75 -5.68
N ASN A 267 14.82 12.69 -5.07
CA ASN A 267 16.27 12.48 -4.99
C ASN A 267 16.76 11.72 -6.24
N TRP A 268 17.76 12.27 -6.92
CA TRP A 268 18.33 11.69 -8.13
C TRP A 268 19.36 10.61 -7.80
N ASN A 269 19.29 9.48 -8.51
CA ASN A 269 20.29 8.43 -8.43
C ASN A 269 21.51 8.82 -9.27
N GLU A 270 22.51 9.42 -8.64
CA GLU A 270 23.71 9.90 -9.33
C GLU A 270 24.54 8.76 -9.93
N ALA A 271 24.50 7.54 -9.35
CA ALA A 271 25.12 6.37 -9.95
C ALA A 271 24.44 6.04 -11.29
N PHE A 272 23.11 5.95 -11.32
CA PHE A 272 22.38 5.79 -12.58
C PHE A 272 22.71 6.91 -13.58
N CYS A 273 22.72 8.17 -13.15
CA CYS A 273 23.02 9.31 -14.04
C CYS A 273 24.44 9.28 -14.63
N SER A 274 25.39 8.59 -14.02
CA SER A 274 26.72 8.36 -14.59
C SER A 274 26.70 7.36 -15.74
N PHE A 275 25.82 6.35 -15.69
CA PHE A 275 25.65 5.36 -16.76
C PHE A 275 24.70 5.84 -17.88
N ALA A 276 23.71 6.66 -17.54
CA ALA A 276 22.70 7.20 -18.47
C ALA A 276 22.63 8.74 -18.43
N PRO A 277 23.71 9.44 -18.81
CA PRO A 277 23.81 10.89 -18.66
C PRO A 277 22.81 11.66 -19.53
N LYS A 278 22.47 11.17 -20.73
CA LYS A 278 21.52 11.88 -21.61
C LYS A 278 20.10 11.73 -21.08
N THR A 279 19.74 10.56 -20.58
CA THR A 279 18.45 10.28 -19.92
C THR A 279 18.28 11.20 -18.73
N CYS A 280 19.26 11.27 -17.83
CA CYS A 280 19.19 12.17 -16.69
C CYS A 280 19.15 13.65 -17.10
N ALA A 281 19.96 14.07 -18.08
CA ALA A 281 19.93 15.45 -18.56
C ALA A 281 18.54 15.83 -19.12
N LEU A 282 17.93 14.95 -19.91
CA LEU A 282 16.58 15.13 -20.45
C LEU A 282 15.53 15.20 -19.34
N LEU A 283 15.51 14.22 -18.44
CA LEU A 283 14.52 14.18 -17.35
C LEU A 283 14.66 15.40 -16.41
N LYS A 284 15.89 15.88 -16.15
CA LYS A 284 16.15 17.10 -15.36
C LYS A 284 15.61 18.38 -16.01
N THR A 285 15.20 18.37 -17.28
CA THR A 285 14.50 19.52 -17.90
C THR A 285 13.01 19.60 -17.52
N ARG A 286 12.44 18.54 -16.93
CA ARG A 286 11.01 18.45 -16.63
C ARG A 286 10.70 18.94 -15.23
N LYS A 287 9.98 20.06 -15.14
CA LYS A 287 9.52 20.63 -13.86
C LYS A 287 8.67 19.63 -13.05
N GLU A 288 7.96 18.75 -13.72
CA GLU A 288 7.12 17.71 -13.10
C GLU A 288 7.95 16.69 -12.32
N LEU A 289 9.22 16.49 -12.69
CA LEU A 289 10.16 15.58 -12.04
C LEU A 289 11.09 16.31 -11.07
N VAL A 290 11.47 17.56 -11.35
CA VAL A 290 12.41 18.32 -10.51
C VAL A 290 11.72 19.00 -9.33
N ASN A 291 10.48 19.47 -9.50
CA ASN A 291 9.78 20.25 -8.48
C ASN A 291 8.77 19.42 -7.67
N CYS A 292 8.76 18.09 -7.83
CA CYS A 292 7.84 17.21 -7.13
C CYS A 292 8.60 16.36 -6.10
N PRO A 293 8.43 16.60 -4.79
CA PRO A 293 9.15 15.85 -3.75
C PRO A 293 8.65 14.40 -3.59
N TYR A 294 7.54 14.04 -4.25
CA TYR A 294 6.92 12.71 -4.17
C TYR A 294 7.03 11.92 -5.47
N VAL A 295 7.90 12.33 -6.39
CA VAL A 295 8.06 11.65 -7.68
C VAL A 295 9.03 10.48 -7.57
N ASN A 296 8.63 9.37 -8.19
CA ASN A 296 9.51 8.24 -8.48
C ASN A 296 9.58 8.08 -10.01
N THR A 297 10.78 7.91 -10.55
CA THR A 297 11.01 7.60 -11.97
C THR A 297 11.88 6.36 -12.04
N ASN A 298 11.39 5.31 -12.70
CA ASN A 298 12.03 3.99 -12.70
C ASN A 298 11.98 3.35 -14.09
N TYR A 299 12.96 2.50 -14.38
CA TYR A 299 12.79 1.40 -15.33
C TYR A 299 12.38 0.15 -14.57
N TYR A 300 11.46 -0.62 -15.12
CA TYR A 300 11.05 -1.90 -14.55
C TYR A 300 11.36 -3.05 -15.52
N LYS A 301 11.93 -4.13 -14.99
CA LYS A 301 12.11 -5.40 -15.69
C LYS A 301 11.20 -6.42 -15.04
N LEU A 302 10.13 -6.79 -15.74
CA LEU A 302 9.23 -7.84 -15.30
C LEU A 302 9.77 -9.19 -15.74
N PHE A 303 9.74 -10.16 -14.83
CA PHE A 303 10.09 -11.54 -15.14
C PHE A 303 8.83 -12.31 -15.56
N PRO A 304 8.96 -13.24 -16.53
CA PRO A 304 7.85 -14.09 -16.95
C PRO A 304 7.41 -15.06 -15.86
#